data_AF-A0A945AYK5-F1
#
_entry.id   AF-A0A945AYK5-F1
#
_cell.length_a   1.000
_cell.length_b   1.000
_cell.length_c   1.000
_cell.angle_alpha   90.00
_cell.angle_beta   90.00
_cell.angle_gamma   90.00
#
_symmetry.space_group_name_H-M   'P 1'
#
loop_
_entity.id
_entity.type
_entity.pdbx_description
1 polymer ?
#
loop_
_entity_poly.entity_id
_entity_poly.type
_entity_poly.pdbx_seq_one_letter_code
_entity_poly.pdbx_strand_id
1 'polypeptide(L)'
;MLSEFINVDLDLALYYLVDFIIAVGILSGMRYLAGTVASVSAMHEISQNDNKAFGVSLAGAMVAVSIMLMGVVSGDAGYSLANEAITVILFGVIGIVLMWITRIVFDRVSFPGLSIHEQIMQGNMAASLIDASNMIATAIIIKGAMTWVEGGLMMSLLAVVVSFIASQVIMALATVYRVKVYEKRHNGAQLHTAIEEDNVALALRFSAYRMGIAIAVSSAFTAVEYTPDVFLSVFLLWFAVALLLFILLTLIAIVIRHAVLHKVDIGEEVGQQRNISVGVIEGSIYIVVGLLIAGLIGA
;
A
#
# COMPACT_ATOMS: atom_id res chain seq x y z
N MET A 1 -11.56 -32.80 -20.53
CA MET A 1 -12.62 -32.15 -21.32
C MET A 1 -13.24 -30.92 -20.65
N LEU A 2 -13.62 -30.91 -19.36
CA LEU A 2 -13.93 -29.62 -18.67
C LEU A 2 -12.70 -28.96 -18.04
N SER A 3 -11.72 -29.77 -17.61
CA SER A 3 -10.46 -29.29 -17.03
C SER A 3 -9.61 -28.43 -17.97
N GLU A 4 -9.73 -28.62 -19.29
CA GLU A 4 -9.01 -27.80 -20.29
C GLU A 4 -9.52 -26.35 -20.36
N PHE A 5 -10.71 -26.07 -19.82
CA PHE A 5 -11.25 -24.71 -19.68
C PHE A 5 -10.94 -24.10 -18.31
N ILE A 6 -10.28 -24.84 -17.41
CA ILE A 6 -9.92 -24.38 -16.06
C ILE A 6 -8.44 -24.03 -16.07
N ASN A 7 -8.12 -22.74 -15.92
CA ASN A 7 -6.74 -22.25 -15.83
C ASN A 7 -6.18 -22.39 -14.40
N VAL A 8 -6.36 -23.57 -13.81
CA VAL A 8 -5.82 -23.97 -12.51
C VAL A 8 -5.18 -25.32 -12.70
N ASP A 9 -3.88 -25.41 -12.43
CA ASP A 9 -3.19 -26.69 -12.45
C ASP A 9 -3.65 -27.52 -11.24
N LEU A 10 -4.43 -28.56 -11.51
CA LEU A 10 -4.97 -29.45 -10.49
C LEU A 10 -3.86 -30.27 -9.82
N ASP A 11 -2.71 -30.44 -10.48
CA ASP A 11 -1.56 -31.14 -9.91
C ASP A 11 -0.87 -30.29 -8.82
N LEU A 12 -1.07 -28.96 -8.85
CA LEU A 12 -0.60 -28.01 -7.85
C LEU A 12 -1.64 -27.70 -6.75
N ALA A 13 -2.83 -28.31 -6.80
CA ALA A 13 -3.91 -28.01 -5.87
C ALA A 13 -3.52 -28.13 -4.38
N LEU A 14 -2.66 -29.11 -4.05
CA LEU A 14 -2.17 -29.31 -2.69
C LEU A 14 -1.21 -28.19 -2.24
N TYR A 15 -0.41 -27.63 -3.14
CA TYR A 15 0.47 -26.49 -2.86
C TYR A 15 -0.36 -25.25 -2.57
N TYR A 16 -1.34 -24.95 -3.44
CA TYR A 16 -2.27 -23.83 -3.21
C TYR A 16 -3.04 -23.94 -1.89
N LEU A 17 -3.43 -25.17 -1.49
CA LEU A 17 -4.08 -25.40 -0.21
C LEU A 17 -3.15 -25.11 0.98
N VAL A 18 -1.89 -25.55 0.91
CA VAL A 18 -0.89 -25.28 1.94
C VAL A 18 -0.66 -23.78 2.08
N ASP A 19 -0.49 -23.07 0.96
CA ASP A 19 -0.30 -21.62 0.94
C ASP A 19 -1.49 -20.88 1.55
N PHE A 20 -2.71 -21.28 1.19
CA PHE A 20 -3.92 -20.71 1.74
C PHE A 20 -4.01 -20.93 3.26
N ILE A 21 -3.71 -22.15 3.74
CA ILE A 21 -3.71 -22.47 5.18
C ILE A 21 -2.68 -21.62 5.92
N ILE A 22 -1.46 -21.49 5.38
CA ILE A 22 -0.40 -20.67 5.98
C ILE A 22 -0.81 -19.21 6.00
N ALA A 23 -1.33 -18.68 4.89
CA ALA A 23 -1.80 -17.29 4.82
C ALA A 23 -2.91 -17.02 5.84
N VAL A 24 -3.90 -17.89 5.96
CA VAL A 24 -4.96 -17.80 6.98
C VAL A 24 -4.36 -17.88 8.39
N GLY A 25 -3.37 -18.74 8.61
CA GLY A 25 -2.64 -18.86 9.87
C GLY A 25 -1.92 -17.58 10.25
N ILE A 26 -1.19 -16.97 9.31
CA ILE A 26 -0.50 -15.69 9.48
C ILE A 26 -1.50 -14.58 9.80
N LEU A 27 -2.59 -14.47 9.02
CA LEU A 27 -3.62 -13.44 9.21
C LEU A 27 -4.36 -13.60 10.55
N SER A 28 -4.62 -14.84 10.97
CA SER A 28 -5.20 -15.13 12.29
C SER A 28 -4.20 -14.78 13.41
N GLY A 29 -2.91 -15.04 13.19
CA GLY A 29 -1.80 -14.70 14.07
C GLY A 29 -1.58 -13.18 14.21
N MET A 30 -1.88 -12.39 13.18
CA MET A 30 -1.67 -10.93 13.18
C MET A 30 -2.37 -10.23 14.33
N ARG A 31 -3.53 -10.72 14.79
CA ARG A 31 -4.21 -10.16 15.96
C ARG A 31 -3.34 -10.22 17.21
N TYR A 32 -2.61 -11.30 17.40
CA TYR A 32 -1.72 -11.49 18.55
C TYR A 32 -0.43 -10.67 18.38
N LEU A 33 0.11 -10.62 17.16
CA LEU A 33 1.30 -9.84 16.83
C LEU A 33 1.07 -8.33 16.93
N ALA A 34 -0.11 -7.85 16.52
CA ALA A 34 -0.50 -6.45 16.68
C ALA A 34 -0.51 -6.05 18.16
N GLY A 35 -0.93 -6.95 19.05
CA GLY A 35 -0.88 -6.73 20.49
C GLY A 35 0.54 -6.62 21.06
N THR A 36 1.49 -7.38 20.51
CA THR A 36 2.89 -7.34 20.96
C THR A 36 3.67 -6.15 20.38
N VAL A 37 3.38 -5.77 19.12
CA VAL A 37 4.09 -4.69 18.41
C VAL A 37 3.59 -3.32 18.83
N ALA A 38 2.30 -3.18 19.16
CA ALA A 38 1.73 -1.92 19.64
C ALA A 38 1.99 -1.65 21.13
N SER A 39 2.58 -2.60 21.89
CA SER A 39 2.67 -2.54 23.36
C SER A 39 1.33 -2.35 24.09
N VAL A 40 0.21 -2.58 23.39
CA VAL A 40 -1.16 -2.53 23.91
C VAL A 40 -1.88 -3.79 23.50
N SER A 41 -2.68 -4.38 24.39
CA SER A 41 -3.51 -5.54 24.02
C SER A 41 -4.53 -5.13 22.96
N ALA A 42 -4.34 -5.59 21.72
CA ALA A 42 -5.27 -5.33 20.61
C ALA A 42 -6.73 -5.71 20.96
N MET A 43 -6.92 -6.74 21.80
CA MET A 43 -8.24 -7.13 22.29
C MET A 43 -8.81 -6.13 23.30
N HIS A 44 -7.96 -5.52 24.14
CA HIS A 44 -8.39 -4.47 25.06
C HIS A 44 -8.80 -3.21 24.30
N GLU A 45 -8.02 -2.80 23.30
CA GLU A 45 -8.36 -1.65 22.45
C GLU A 45 -9.65 -1.84 21.65
N ILE A 46 -9.83 -3.01 21.03
CA ILE A 46 -11.02 -3.29 20.19
C ILE A 46 -12.26 -3.58 21.04
N SER A 47 -12.14 -4.39 22.09
CA SER A 47 -13.30 -4.90 22.82
C SER A 47 -13.63 -4.13 24.09
N GLN A 48 -12.67 -3.46 24.74
CA GLN A 48 -12.92 -2.75 25.99
C GLN A 48 -12.92 -1.23 25.80
N ASN A 49 -12.03 -0.69 24.96
CA ASN A 49 -11.97 0.75 24.66
C ASN A 49 -12.83 1.18 23.46
N ASP A 50 -13.41 0.24 22.72
CA ASP A 50 -14.19 0.48 21.47
C ASP A 50 -13.45 1.40 20.48
N ASN A 51 -12.13 1.23 20.37
CA ASN A 51 -11.30 2.09 19.54
C ASN A 51 -11.46 1.73 18.04
N LYS A 52 -12.41 2.40 17.39
CA LYS A 52 -12.74 2.22 15.97
C LYS A 52 -11.55 2.53 15.05
N ALA A 53 -10.76 3.55 15.39
CA ALA A 53 -9.58 3.92 14.63
C ALA A 53 -8.54 2.80 14.64
N PHE A 54 -8.29 2.20 15.80
CA PHE A 54 -7.42 1.02 15.89
C PHE A 54 -7.97 -0.15 15.07
N GLY A 55 -9.28 -0.38 15.09
CA GLY A 55 -9.94 -1.40 14.27
C GLY A 55 -9.69 -1.21 12.77
N VAL A 56 -9.83 0.02 12.25
CA VAL A 56 -9.57 0.34 10.83
C VAL A 56 -8.10 0.15 10.47
N SER A 57 -7.18 0.63 11.32
CA SER A 57 -5.74 0.45 11.13
C SER A 57 -5.37 -1.05 11.09
N LEU A 58 -5.88 -1.86 12.02
CA LEU A 58 -5.65 -3.30 12.05
C LEU A 58 -6.22 -4.00 10.81
N ALA A 59 -7.44 -3.66 10.40
CA ALA A 59 -8.04 -4.21 9.18
C ALA A 59 -7.21 -3.87 7.94
N GLY A 60 -6.72 -2.63 7.84
CA GLY A 60 -5.81 -2.21 6.78
C GLY A 60 -4.51 -3.01 6.77
N ALA A 61 -3.93 -3.28 7.94
CA ALA A 61 -2.73 -4.11 8.06
C ALA A 61 -3.00 -5.55 7.58
N MET A 62 -4.14 -6.13 7.95
CA MET A 62 -4.52 -7.47 7.51
C MET A 62 -4.67 -7.53 5.98
N VAL A 63 -5.35 -6.55 5.38
CA VAL A 63 -5.50 -6.44 3.92
C VAL A 63 -4.12 -6.29 3.25
N ALA A 64 -3.24 -5.45 3.80
CA ALA A 64 -1.90 -5.26 3.27
C ALA A 64 -1.07 -6.55 3.27
N VAL A 65 -1.09 -7.31 4.38
CA VAL A 65 -0.40 -8.60 4.45
C VAL A 65 -1.01 -9.59 3.46
N SER A 66 -2.33 -9.64 3.32
CA SER A 66 -2.99 -10.50 2.30
C SER A 66 -2.55 -10.15 0.87
N ILE A 67 -2.53 -8.86 0.51
CA ILE A 67 -2.09 -8.41 -0.83
C ILE A 67 -0.66 -8.81 -1.10
N MET A 68 0.22 -8.67 -0.11
CA MET A 68 1.62 -9.03 -0.26
C MET A 68 1.82 -10.55 -0.34
N LEU A 69 1.12 -11.34 0.47
CA LEU A 69 1.16 -12.81 0.40
C LEU A 69 0.69 -13.33 -0.97
N MET A 70 -0.26 -12.65 -1.62
CA MET A 70 -0.66 -12.97 -3.00
C MET A 70 0.53 -12.97 -3.97
N GLY A 71 1.57 -12.15 -3.72
CA GLY A 71 2.81 -12.14 -4.51
C GLY A 71 3.70 -13.36 -4.29
N VAL A 72 3.62 -14.04 -3.13
CA VAL A 72 4.36 -15.28 -2.85
C VAL A 72 3.67 -16.48 -3.46
N VAL A 73 2.35 -16.59 -3.23
CA VAL A 73 1.52 -17.73 -3.62
C VAL A 73 1.40 -17.88 -5.14
N SER A 74 1.72 -16.82 -5.89
CA SER A 74 1.75 -16.83 -7.36
C SER A 74 3.11 -17.25 -7.95
N GLY A 75 4.09 -17.61 -7.12
CA GLY A 75 5.44 -17.99 -7.56
C GLY A 75 5.52 -19.40 -8.17
N ASP A 76 6.65 -19.70 -8.80
CA ASP A 76 6.88 -21.00 -9.47
C ASP A 76 6.92 -22.14 -8.45
N ALA A 77 5.95 -23.05 -8.51
CA ALA A 77 5.77 -24.17 -7.58
C ALA A 77 6.84 -25.24 -7.84
N GLY A 78 8.04 -25.00 -7.32
CA GLY A 78 9.20 -25.85 -7.57
C GLY A 78 9.63 -26.60 -6.31
N TYR A 79 9.94 -27.88 -6.47
CA TYR A 79 10.70 -28.74 -5.54
C TYR A 79 9.88 -29.58 -4.54
N SER A 80 9.25 -29.01 -3.48
CA SER A 80 8.54 -29.82 -2.47
C SER A 80 7.56 -28.99 -1.61
N LEU A 81 6.52 -29.63 -1.07
CA LEU A 81 5.56 -28.97 -0.16
C LEU A 81 6.22 -28.31 1.06
N ALA A 82 7.31 -28.90 1.57
CA ALA A 82 8.05 -28.34 2.69
C ALA A 82 8.77 -27.03 2.31
N ASN A 83 9.37 -26.99 1.12
CA ASN A 83 10.04 -25.79 0.62
C ASN A 83 9.05 -24.67 0.32
N GLU A 84 7.87 -25.03 -0.22
CA GLU A 84 6.78 -24.08 -0.44
C GLU A 84 6.34 -23.45 0.88
N ALA A 85 6.02 -24.29 1.88
CA ALA A 85 5.63 -23.81 3.20
C ALA A 85 6.68 -22.90 3.85
N ILE A 86 7.97 -23.26 3.75
CA ILE A 86 9.08 -22.42 4.25
C ILE A 86 9.11 -21.07 3.52
N THR A 87 8.92 -21.06 2.21
CA THR A 87 8.95 -19.85 1.38
C THR A 87 7.82 -18.90 1.75
N VAL A 88 6.58 -19.41 1.83
CA VAL A 88 5.41 -18.62 2.24
C VAL A 88 5.55 -18.07 3.65
N ILE A 89 6.03 -18.89 4.60
CA ILE A 89 6.27 -18.43 5.98
C ILE A 89 7.34 -17.33 5.99
N LEU A 90 8.47 -17.53 5.29
CA LEU A 90 9.57 -16.58 5.27
C LEU A 90 9.16 -15.22 4.69
N PHE A 91 8.50 -15.22 3.52
CA PHE A 91 8.01 -13.98 2.94
C PHE A 91 6.88 -13.35 3.75
N GLY A 92 6.03 -14.16 4.41
CA GLY A 92 5.04 -13.66 5.36
C GLY A 92 5.67 -12.91 6.53
N VAL A 93 6.72 -13.47 7.14
CA VAL A 93 7.47 -12.84 8.23
C VAL A 93 8.16 -11.56 7.76
N ILE A 94 8.89 -11.63 6.63
CA ILE A 94 9.56 -10.46 6.05
C ILE A 94 8.55 -9.36 5.75
N GLY A 95 7.42 -9.74 5.21
CA GLY A 95 6.32 -8.84 4.96
C GLY A 95 5.81 -8.09 6.19
N ILE A 96 5.55 -8.81 7.28
CA ILE A 96 5.15 -8.20 8.55
C ILE A 96 6.23 -7.21 9.03
N VAL A 97 7.51 -7.58 8.92
CA VAL A 97 8.64 -6.70 9.28
C VAL A 97 8.65 -5.44 8.39
N LEU A 98 8.46 -5.59 7.08
CA LEU A 98 8.40 -4.46 6.15
C LEU A 98 7.22 -3.54 6.47
N MET A 99 6.04 -4.07 6.79
CA MET A 99 4.89 -3.27 7.22
C MET A 99 5.15 -2.50 8.52
N TRP A 100 5.86 -3.11 9.47
CA TRP A 100 6.29 -2.41 10.68
C TRP A 100 7.26 -1.26 10.37
N ILE A 101 8.23 -1.49 9.47
CA ILE A 101 9.15 -0.45 9.00
C ILE A 101 8.40 0.65 8.25
N THR A 102 7.40 0.31 7.43
CA THR A 102 6.54 1.28 6.72
C THR A 102 5.90 2.27 7.68
N ARG A 103 5.41 1.82 8.84
CA ARG A 103 4.84 2.72 9.86
C ARG A 103 5.88 3.68 10.41
N ILE A 104 7.07 3.18 10.75
CA ILE A 104 8.17 4.01 11.26
C ILE A 104 8.59 5.07 10.23
N VAL A 105 8.74 4.66 8.96
CA VAL A 105 9.09 5.57 7.86
C VAL A 105 7.98 6.60 7.66
N PHE A 106 6.73 6.18 7.75
CA PHE A 106 5.59 7.06 7.57
C PHE A 106 5.53 8.14 8.65
N ASP A 107 5.68 7.78 9.92
CA ASP A 107 5.71 8.73 11.04
C ASP A 107 6.91 9.67 10.99
N ARG A 108 8.11 9.14 10.69
CA ARG A 108 9.34 9.96 10.79
C ARG A 108 9.67 10.75 9.53
N VAL A 109 9.34 10.22 8.36
CA VAL A 109 9.76 10.79 7.07
C VAL A 109 8.59 11.44 6.35
N SER A 110 7.43 10.78 6.31
CA SER A 110 6.26 11.32 5.59
C SER A 110 5.48 12.33 6.43
N PHE A 111 5.39 12.14 7.75
CA PHE A 111 4.65 13.02 8.68
C PHE A 111 5.50 13.46 9.89
N PRO A 112 6.67 14.10 9.68
CA PRO A 112 7.49 14.58 10.78
C PRO A 112 6.71 15.60 11.61
N GLY A 113 6.46 15.27 12.89
CA GLY A 113 5.70 16.11 13.82
C GLY A 113 4.39 15.49 14.31
N LEU A 114 3.89 14.44 13.64
CA LEU A 114 2.67 13.73 14.03
C LEU A 114 2.95 12.25 14.24
N SER A 115 2.72 11.77 15.46
CA SER A 115 2.71 10.32 15.75
C SER A 115 1.37 9.73 15.32
N ILE A 116 1.32 9.10 14.15
CA ILE A 116 0.09 8.46 13.64
C ILE A 116 -0.36 7.36 14.59
N HIS A 117 0.60 6.63 15.19
CA HIS A 117 0.28 5.62 16.20
C HIS A 117 -0.45 6.21 17.41
N GLU A 118 0.05 7.31 17.99
CA GLU A 118 -0.61 7.96 19.13
C GLU A 118 -2.01 8.47 18.76
N GLN A 119 -2.17 9.05 17.58
CA GLN A 119 -3.47 9.49 17.08
C GLN A 119 -4.46 8.31 16.98
N ILE A 120 -4.01 7.16 16.48
CA ILE A 120 -4.85 5.95 16.42
C ILE A 120 -5.23 5.48 17.82
N MET A 121 -4.31 5.51 18.79
CA MET A 121 -4.63 5.17 20.19
C MET A 121 -5.63 6.16 20.81
N GLN A 122 -5.65 7.41 20.35
CA GLN A 122 -6.61 8.43 20.76
C GLN A 122 -7.96 8.35 20.02
N GLY A 123 -8.15 7.38 19.11
CA GLY A 123 -9.40 7.19 18.38
C GLY A 123 -9.53 8.05 17.11
N ASN A 124 -8.44 8.66 16.63
CA ASN A 124 -8.45 9.49 15.43
C ASN A 124 -8.65 8.64 14.15
N MET A 125 -9.80 8.81 13.52
CA MET A 125 -10.20 8.06 12.33
C MET A 125 -9.39 8.49 11.10
N ALA A 126 -9.09 9.78 10.94
CA ALA A 126 -8.27 10.30 9.85
C ALA A 126 -6.87 9.65 9.83
N ALA A 127 -6.21 9.58 10.99
CA ALA A 127 -4.94 8.91 11.16
C ALA A 127 -5.02 7.42 10.82
N SER A 128 -6.07 6.72 11.27
CA SER A 128 -6.26 5.29 10.96
C SER A 128 -6.46 4.99 9.49
N LEU A 129 -7.22 5.81 8.76
CA LEU A 129 -7.46 5.66 7.33
C LEU A 129 -6.17 5.85 6.54
N ILE A 130 -5.36 6.83 6.94
CA ILE A 130 -4.07 7.09 6.32
C ILE A 130 -3.11 5.93 6.58
N ASP A 131 -2.98 5.45 7.82
CA ASP A 131 -2.13 4.29 8.17
C ASP A 131 -2.54 3.04 7.37
N ALA A 132 -3.83 2.69 7.40
CA ALA A 132 -4.38 1.55 6.66
C ALA A 132 -4.02 1.64 5.16
N SER A 133 -4.31 2.78 4.55
CA SER A 133 -4.02 2.99 3.12
C SER A 133 -2.54 2.99 2.79
N ASN A 134 -1.68 3.45 3.70
CA ASN A 134 -0.24 3.46 3.51
C ASN A 134 0.33 2.04 3.48
N MET A 135 -0.13 1.17 4.39
CA MET A 135 0.24 -0.25 4.40
C MET A 135 -0.25 -0.94 3.12
N ILE A 136 -1.51 -0.72 2.73
CA ILE A 136 -2.09 -1.29 1.50
C ILE A 136 -1.31 -0.83 0.26
N ALA A 137 -1.02 0.47 0.14
CA ALA A 137 -0.25 1.03 -0.97
C ALA A 137 1.16 0.43 -1.04
N THR A 138 1.83 0.26 0.10
CA THR A 138 3.16 -0.38 0.14
C THR A 138 3.07 -1.87 -0.24
N ALA A 139 2.05 -2.59 0.24
CA ALA A 139 1.82 -3.98 -0.11
C ALA A 139 1.59 -4.21 -1.61
N ILE A 140 0.86 -3.31 -2.28
CA ILE A 140 0.63 -3.37 -3.72
C ILE A 140 1.96 -3.29 -4.51
N ILE A 141 2.90 -2.45 -4.05
CA ILE A 141 4.23 -2.32 -4.70
C ILE A 141 5.10 -3.53 -4.39
N ILE A 142 5.15 -3.98 -3.14
CA ILE A 142 5.92 -5.17 -2.76
C ILE A 142 5.40 -6.40 -3.53
N LYS A 143 4.08 -6.60 -3.61
CA LYS A 143 3.47 -7.67 -4.41
C LYS A 143 3.98 -7.65 -5.84
N GLY A 144 4.04 -6.47 -6.45
CA GLY A 144 4.59 -6.29 -7.80
C GLY A 144 6.04 -6.76 -7.91
N ALA A 145 6.89 -6.34 -6.96
CA ALA A 145 8.30 -6.72 -6.91
C ALA A 145 8.51 -8.22 -6.76
N MET A 146 7.66 -8.89 -5.98
CA MET A 146 7.72 -10.33 -5.75
C MET A 146 7.38 -11.12 -7.01
N THR A 147 6.33 -10.69 -7.72
CA THR A 147 5.92 -11.34 -8.97
C THR A 147 6.83 -11.04 -10.15
N TRP A 148 7.66 -10.00 -10.04
CA TRP A 148 8.52 -9.54 -11.13
C TRP A 148 9.83 -10.32 -11.24
N VAL A 149 10.30 -10.90 -10.14
CA VAL A 149 11.65 -11.46 -10.05
C VAL A 149 11.60 -12.95 -10.32
N GLU A 150 12.30 -13.37 -11.37
CA GLU A 150 12.53 -14.77 -11.68
C GLU A 150 13.92 -15.19 -11.15
N GLY A 151 13.97 -16.23 -10.31
CA GLY A 151 15.24 -16.77 -9.81
C GLY A 151 15.18 -17.34 -8.40
N GLY A 152 16.35 -17.49 -7.79
CA GLY A 152 16.48 -18.07 -6.46
C GLY A 152 16.00 -17.15 -5.33
N LEU A 153 15.65 -17.74 -4.19
CA LEU A 153 15.13 -17.06 -3.00
C LEU A 153 15.90 -15.78 -2.63
N MET A 154 17.24 -15.83 -2.67
CA MET A 154 18.08 -14.68 -2.32
C MET A 154 17.86 -13.46 -3.23
N MET A 155 17.68 -13.67 -4.54
CA MET A 155 17.43 -12.57 -5.48
C MET A 155 16.04 -11.99 -5.27
N SER A 156 15.04 -12.84 -5.04
CA SER A 156 13.68 -12.41 -4.72
C SER A 156 13.64 -11.58 -3.44
N LEU A 157 14.35 -12.00 -2.40
CA LEU A 157 14.48 -11.23 -1.15
C LEU A 157 15.15 -9.87 -1.37
N LEU A 158 16.26 -9.84 -2.10
CA LEU A 158 16.98 -8.61 -2.40
C LEU A 158 16.10 -7.64 -3.20
N ALA A 159 15.44 -8.13 -4.24
CA ALA A 159 14.57 -7.31 -5.08
C ALA A 159 13.38 -6.74 -4.30
N VAL A 160 12.78 -7.52 -3.39
CA VAL A 160 11.73 -7.05 -2.47
C VAL A 160 12.24 -5.91 -1.59
N VAL A 161 13.40 -6.07 -0.95
CA VAL A 161 13.96 -5.05 -0.05
C VAL A 161 14.32 -3.77 -0.81
N VAL A 162 14.96 -3.90 -1.96
CA VAL A 162 15.37 -2.73 -2.77
C VAL A 162 14.14 -2.02 -3.34
N SER A 163 13.15 -2.76 -3.84
CA SER A 163 11.87 -2.21 -4.32
C SER A 163 11.07 -1.55 -3.20
N PHE A 164 11.11 -2.14 -2.00
CA PHE A 164 10.53 -1.53 -0.81
C PHE A 164 11.17 -0.17 -0.52
N ILE A 165 12.50 -0.07 -0.46
CA ILE A 165 13.20 1.18 -0.21
C ILE A 165 12.82 2.23 -1.27
N ALA A 166 12.84 1.86 -2.55
CA ALA A 166 12.40 2.73 -3.63
C ALA A 166 10.94 3.17 -3.50
N SER A 167 10.04 2.26 -3.11
CA SER A 167 8.63 2.59 -2.85
C SER A 167 8.49 3.64 -1.75
N GLN A 168 9.28 3.54 -0.67
CA GLN A 168 9.25 4.49 0.42
C GLN A 168 9.74 5.88 -0.03
N VAL A 169 10.72 5.94 -0.94
CA VAL A 169 11.15 7.20 -1.56
C VAL A 169 10.02 7.84 -2.37
N ILE A 170 9.36 7.08 -3.25
CA ILE A 170 8.25 7.58 -4.07
C ILE A 170 7.10 8.07 -3.17
N MET A 171 6.78 7.29 -2.14
CA MET A 171 5.74 7.61 -1.17
C MET A 171 6.05 8.84 -0.33
N ALA A 172 7.31 9.05 0.04
CA ALA A 172 7.76 10.26 0.71
C ALA A 172 7.63 11.48 -0.22
N LEU A 173 8.07 11.38 -1.48
CA LEU A 173 7.91 12.44 -2.49
C LEU A 173 6.43 12.79 -2.70
N ALA A 174 5.57 11.77 -2.81
CA ALA A 174 4.14 11.92 -2.94
C ALA A 174 3.55 12.68 -1.75
N THR A 175 4.02 12.39 -0.53
CA THR A 175 3.58 13.08 0.70
C THR A 175 4.04 14.53 0.72
N VAL A 176 5.32 14.78 0.45
CA VAL A 176 5.90 16.14 0.39
C VAL A 176 5.14 17.00 -0.62
N TYR A 177 4.82 16.45 -1.79
CA TYR A 177 3.99 17.14 -2.78
C TYR A 177 2.63 17.54 -2.21
N ARG A 178 1.93 16.62 -1.53
CA ARG A 178 0.59 16.90 -0.96
C ARG A 178 0.62 17.87 0.20
N VAL A 179 1.64 17.80 1.05
CA VAL A 179 1.85 18.77 2.13
C VAL A 179 2.03 20.17 1.54
N LYS A 180 2.90 20.34 0.55
CA LYS A 180 3.11 21.65 -0.11
C LYS A 180 1.86 22.17 -0.83
N VAL A 181 1.10 21.29 -1.48
CA VAL A 181 -0.17 21.67 -2.13
C VAL A 181 -1.20 22.11 -1.09
N TYR A 182 -1.27 21.43 0.05
CA TYR A 182 -2.18 21.77 1.13
C TYR A 182 -1.82 23.13 1.74
N GLU A 183 -0.55 23.32 2.10
CA GLU A 183 -0.02 24.57 2.65
C GLU A 183 -0.35 25.77 1.76
N LYS A 184 -0.12 25.62 0.44
CA LYS A 184 -0.43 26.66 -0.55
C LYS A 184 -1.91 26.99 -0.65
N ARG A 185 -2.81 26.03 -0.40
CA ARG A 185 -4.27 26.22 -0.46
C ARG A 185 -4.87 26.75 0.84
N HIS A 186 -4.12 26.71 1.94
CA HIS A 186 -4.63 27.05 3.28
C HIS A 186 -3.75 28.09 3.98
N ASN A 187 -3.19 29.04 3.23
CA ASN A 187 -2.42 30.18 3.78
C ASN A 187 -1.30 29.76 4.75
N GLY A 188 -0.58 28.68 4.46
CA GLY A 188 0.51 28.19 5.32
C GLY A 188 0.10 27.16 6.38
N ALA A 189 -1.20 26.80 6.47
CA ALA A 189 -1.64 25.79 7.41
C ALA A 189 -1.04 24.41 7.09
N GLN A 190 -0.78 23.63 8.13
CA GLN A 190 -0.07 22.36 8.01
C GLN A 190 -1.06 21.21 7.82
N LEU A 191 -0.74 20.31 6.87
CA LEU A 191 -1.58 19.15 6.58
C LEU A 191 -1.73 18.24 7.81
N HIS A 192 -0.67 18.07 8.59
CA HIS A 192 -0.70 17.21 9.78
C HIS A 192 -1.66 17.71 10.85
N THR A 193 -1.77 19.04 11.07
CA THR A 193 -2.75 19.61 11.99
C THR A 193 -4.18 19.23 11.60
N ALA A 194 -4.50 19.26 10.30
CA ALA A 194 -5.82 18.82 9.85
C ALA A 194 -6.06 17.33 10.08
N ILE A 195 -5.01 16.49 10.06
CA ILE A 195 -5.12 15.07 10.43
C ILE A 195 -5.28 14.91 11.94
N GLU A 196 -4.53 15.65 12.76
CA GLU A 196 -4.69 15.70 14.22
C GLU A 196 -6.11 16.09 14.64
N GLU A 197 -6.72 17.04 13.93
CA GLU A 197 -8.10 17.45 14.16
C GLU A 197 -9.17 16.50 13.57
N ASP A 198 -8.77 15.28 13.18
CA ASP A 198 -9.62 14.21 12.65
C ASP A 198 -10.38 14.60 11.36
N ASN A 199 -9.74 15.31 10.43
CA ASN A 199 -10.34 15.60 9.12
C ASN A 199 -10.38 14.34 8.23
N VAL A 200 -11.44 13.56 8.38
CA VAL A 200 -11.70 12.33 7.63
C VAL A 200 -11.78 12.56 6.12
N ALA A 201 -12.34 13.69 5.66
CA ALA A 201 -12.43 14.00 4.23
C ALA A 201 -11.03 14.15 3.60
N LEU A 202 -10.14 14.86 4.28
CA LEU A 202 -8.74 15.02 3.88
C LEU A 202 -8.00 13.69 3.91
N ALA A 203 -8.23 12.87 4.94
CA ALA A 203 -7.64 11.55 5.07
C ALA A 203 -8.04 10.62 3.93
N LEU A 204 -9.34 10.45 3.65
CA LEU A 204 -9.84 9.61 2.55
C LEU A 204 -9.22 10.00 1.21
N ARG A 205 -9.13 11.31 0.96
CA ARG A 205 -8.50 11.85 -0.24
C ARG A 205 -7.01 11.55 -0.32
N PHE A 206 -6.28 11.69 0.79
CA PHE A 206 -4.85 11.40 0.86
C PHE A 206 -4.57 9.89 0.73
N SER A 207 -5.39 9.06 1.37
CA SER A 207 -5.38 7.60 1.27
C SER A 207 -5.55 7.12 -0.17
N ALA A 208 -6.58 7.60 -0.86
CA ALA A 208 -6.85 7.23 -2.24
C ALA A 208 -5.75 7.68 -3.20
N TYR A 209 -5.14 8.84 -2.95
CA TYR A 209 -3.97 9.31 -3.69
C TYR A 209 -2.77 8.35 -3.57
N ARG A 210 -2.43 7.89 -2.36
CA ARG A 210 -1.34 6.91 -2.17
C ARG A 210 -1.64 5.58 -2.82
N MET A 211 -2.87 5.08 -2.71
CA MET A 211 -3.27 3.84 -3.37
C MET A 211 -3.22 3.96 -4.90
N GLY A 212 -3.69 5.08 -5.46
CA GLY A 212 -3.59 5.36 -6.90
C GLY A 212 -2.14 5.35 -7.40
N ILE A 213 -1.23 6.00 -6.66
CA ILE A 213 0.21 5.98 -6.96
C ILE A 213 0.76 4.56 -6.90
N ALA A 214 0.42 3.80 -5.86
CA ALA A 214 0.90 2.42 -5.74
C ALA A 214 0.47 1.56 -6.94
N ILE A 215 -0.80 1.67 -7.36
CA ILE A 215 -1.31 0.94 -8.53
C ILE A 215 -0.53 1.33 -9.79
N ALA A 216 -0.36 2.64 -10.05
CA ALA A 216 0.36 3.12 -11.23
C ALA A 216 1.84 2.73 -11.22
N VAL A 217 2.52 2.90 -10.08
CA VAL A 217 3.94 2.56 -9.92
C VAL A 217 4.16 1.06 -10.05
N SER A 218 3.25 0.23 -9.53
CA SER A 218 3.33 -1.22 -9.71
C SER A 218 3.27 -1.63 -11.18
N SER A 219 2.66 -0.83 -12.06
CA SER A 219 2.66 -1.09 -13.51
C SER A 219 4.06 -1.00 -14.13
N ALA A 220 5.02 -0.32 -13.48
CA ALA A 220 6.41 -0.31 -13.92
C ALA A 220 7.04 -1.70 -13.89
N PHE A 221 6.61 -2.60 -13.00
CA PHE A 221 7.07 -4.00 -12.98
C PHE A 221 6.62 -4.77 -14.23
N THR A 222 5.51 -4.39 -14.86
CA THR A 222 5.06 -4.98 -16.12
C THR A 222 5.76 -4.33 -17.32
N ALA A 223 6.05 -3.02 -17.23
CA ALA A 223 6.69 -2.26 -18.30
C ALA A 223 8.19 -2.59 -18.50
N VAL A 224 8.87 -3.02 -17.45
CA VAL A 224 10.31 -3.29 -17.46
C VAL A 224 10.52 -4.78 -17.26
N GLU A 225 11.11 -5.45 -18.26
CA GLU A 225 11.41 -6.87 -18.18
C GLU A 225 12.53 -7.14 -17.17
N TYR A 226 12.36 -8.16 -16.33
CA TYR A 226 13.39 -8.57 -15.38
C TYR A 226 14.53 -9.28 -16.11
N THR A 227 15.77 -8.99 -15.74
CA THR A 227 16.94 -9.73 -16.23
C THR A 227 17.97 -9.87 -15.11
N PRO A 228 18.30 -11.09 -14.68
CA PRO A 228 19.16 -11.31 -13.52
C PRO A 228 20.61 -10.82 -13.75
N ASP A 229 21.13 -10.96 -14.97
CA ASP A 229 22.53 -10.62 -15.30
C ASP A 229 22.83 -9.12 -15.21
N VAL A 230 21.81 -8.27 -15.32
CA VAL A 230 21.91 -6.79 -15.32
C VAL A 230 20.96 -6.16 -14.31
N PHE A 231 20.76 -6.84 -13.17
CA PHE A 231 19.81 -6.46 -12.12
C PHE A 231 19.82 -4.96 -11.77
N LEU A 232 21.00 -4.37 -11.55
CA LEU A 232 21.11 -2.96 -11.15
C LEU A 232 20.58 -2.00 -12.23
N SER A 233 20.92 -2.25 -13.50
CA SER A 233 20.48 -1.42 -14.63
C SER A 233 18.97 -1.52 -14.83
N VAL A 234 18.44 -2.74 -14.78
CA VAL A 234 17.01 -3.02 -14.91
C VAL A 234 16.23 -2.39 -13.75
N PHE A 235 16.75 -2.50 -12.52
CA PHE A 235 16.14 -1.87 -11.35
C PHE A 235 16.13 -0.34 -11.45
N LEU A 236 17.22 0.29 -11.88
CA LEU A 236 17.29 1.74 -12.07
C LEU A 236 16.32 2.21 -13.16
N LEU A 237 16.18 1.44 -14.24
CA LEU A 237 15.19 1.69 -15.28
C LEU A 237 13.76 1.57 -14.73
N TRP A 238 13.45 0.50 -14.00
CA TRP A 238 12.18 0.32 -13.31
C TRP A 238 11.86 1.50 -12.39
N PHE A 239 12.83 1.95 -11.58
CA PHE A 239 12.63 3.07 -10.68
C PHE A 239 12.38 4.39 -11.42
N ALA A 240 13.07 4.62 -12.54
CA ALA A 240 12.84 5.77 -13.40
C ALA A 240 11.45 5.75 -14.04
N VAL A 241 10.99 4.59 -14.52
CA VAL A 241 9.63 4.40 -15.05
C VAL A 241 8.60 4.62 -13.95
N ALA A 242 8.81 4.08 -12.75
CA ALA A 242 7.94 4.29 -11.60
C ALA A 242 7.78 5.78 -11.25
N LEU A 243 8.88 6.56 -11.26
CA LEU A 243 8.84 8.01 -11.05
C LEU A 243 8.07 8.73 -12.16
N LEU A 244 8.26 8.32 -13.42
CA LEU A 244 7.50 8.85 -14.55
C LEU A 244 6.00 8.59 -14.37
N LEU A 245 5.59 7.37 -13.99
CA LEU A 245 4.19 7.01 -13.79
C LEU A 245 3.57 7.76 -12.61
N PHE A 246 4.31 7.98 -11.53
CA PHE A 246 3.91 8.86 -10.44
C PHE A 246 3.60 10.29 -10.92
N ILE A 247 4.49 10.87 -11.73
CA ILE A 247 4.31 12.22 -12.30
C ILE A 247 3.10 12.23 -13.24
N LEU A 248 3.01 11.24 -14.14
CA LEU A 248 1.94 11.12 -15.11
C LEU A 248 0.57 11.01 -14.42
N LEU A 249 0.44 10.13 -13.42
CA LEU A 249 -0.78 10.02 -12.61
C LEU A 249 -1.17 11.36 -12.00
N THR A 250 -0.20 12.08 -11.43
CA THR A 250 -0.46 13.38 -10.80
C THR A 250 -0.96 14.40 -11.82
N LEU A 251 -0.35 14.46 -13.01
CA LEU A 251 -0.77 15.37 -14.08
C LEU A 251 -2.16 15.04 -14.63
N ILE A 252 -2.42 13.77 -14.94
CA ILE A 252 -3.74 13.32 -15.44
C ILE A 252 -4.81 13.57 -14.38
N ALA A 253 -4.56 13.25 -13.12
CA ALA A 253 -5.50 13.49 -12.03
C ALA A 253 -5.82 14.98 -11.87
N ILE A 254 -4.85 15.88 -12.08
CA ILE A 254 -5.11 17.32 -12.11
C ILE A 254 -6.08 17.69 -13.24
N VAL A 255 -5.90 17.14 -14.45
CA VAL A 255 -6.78 17.42 -15.60
C VAL A 255 -8.20 16.91 -15.33
N ILE A 256 -8.34 15.64 -14.93
CA ILE A 256 -9.65 15.03 -14.65
C ILE A 256 -10.36 15.78 -13.53
N ARG A 257 -9.65 16.16 -12.47
CA ARG A 257 -10.21 16.94 -11.37
C ARG A 257 -10.79 18.28 -11.83
N HIS A 258 -10.15 18.99 -12.76
CA HIS A 258 -10.72 20.24 -13.30
C HIS A 258 -11.98 20.00 -14.13
N ALA A 259 -12.08 18.85 -14.80
CA ALA A 259 -13.28 18.48 -15.56
C ALA A 259 -14.44 18.04 -14.65
N VAL A 260 -14.17 17.17 -13.68
CA VAL A 260 -15.19 16.55 -12.81
C VAL A 260 -15.67 17.50 -11.71
N LEU A 261 -14.76 18.21 -11.04
CA LEU A 261 -15.05 19.11 -9.92
C LEU A 261 -15.01 20.57 -10.37
N HIS A 262 -15.57 20.85 -11.54
CA HIS A 262 -15.62 22.19 -12.09
C HIS A 262 -16.40 23.14 -11.15
N LYS A 263 -15.79 24.29 -10.82
CA LYS A 263 -16.29 25.32 -9.88
C LYS A 263 -16.35 24.93 -8.40
N VAL A 264 -15.81 23.77 -8.01
CA VAL A 264 -15.73 23.38 -6.60
C VAL A 264 -14.38 23.81 -6.02
N ASP A 265 -14.38 24.62 -4.96
CA ASP A 265 -13.15 24.93 -4.23
C ASP A 265 -12.80 23.75 -3.30
N ILE A 266 -11.95 22.89 -3.82
CA ILE A 266 -11.50 21.69 -3.11
C ILE A 266 -10.73 22.02 -1.83
N GLY A 267 -10.00 23.14 -1.78
CA GLY A 267 -9.28 23.54 -0.58
C GLY A 267 -10.26 23.84 0.54
N GLU A 268 -11.24 24.69 0.26
CA GLU A 268 -12.29 25.05 1.21
C GLU A 268 -13.15 23.84 1.60
N GLU A 269 -13.69 23.10 0.62
CA GLU A 269 -14.61 21.98 0.85
C GLU A 269 -13.97 20.85 1.66
N VAL A 270 -12.77 20.40 1.28
CA VAL A 270 -12.11 19.27 1.95
C VAL A 270 -11.36 19.71 3.20
N GLY A 271 -10.65 20.84 3.14
CA GLY A 271 -9.77 21.28 4.21
C GLY A 271 -10.50 21.98 5.36
N GLN A 272 -11.47 22.84 5.05
CA GLN A 272 -12.15 23.66 6.07
C GLN A 272 -13.53 23.09 6.41
N GLN A 273 -14.34 22.80 5.40
CA GLN A 273 -15.71 22.30 5.60
C GLN A 273 -15.77 20.79 5.88
N ARG A 274 -14.65 20.08 5.73
CA ARG A 274 -14.51 18.63 5.98
C ARG A 274 -15.51 17.80 5.17
N ASN A 275 -15.80 18.24 3.93
CA ASN A 275 -16.76 17.60 3.05
C ASN A 275 -16.23 16.25 2.53
N ILE A 276 -16.70 15.17 3.15
CA ILE A 276 -16.33 13.78 2.82
C ILE A 276 -16.68 13.45 1.37
N SER A 277 -17.81 13.95 0.85
CA SER A 277 -18.25 13.67 -0.52
C SER A 277 -17.24 14.17 -1.55
N VAL A 278 -16.79 15.42 -1.41
CA VAL A 278 -15.78 16.01 -2.30
C VAL A 278 -14.43 15.30 -2.12
N GLY A 279 -14.05 14.99 -0.88
CA GLY A 279 -12.82 14.25 -0.57
C GLY A 279 -12.78 12.87 -1.23
N VAL A 280 -13.88 12.12 -1.18
CA VAL A 280 -14.01 10.78 -1.80
C VAL A 280 -14.04 10.89 -3.32
N ILE A 281 -14.75 11.86 -3.91
CA ILE A 281 -14.77 12.04 -5.36
C ILE A 281 -13.36 12.37 -5.88
N GLU A 282 -12.66 13.36 -5.29
CA GLU A 282 -11.30 13.67 -5.70
C GLU A 282 -10.34 12.49 -5.43
N GLY A 283 -10.52 11.78 -4.31
CA GLY A 283 -9.78 10.57 -3.99
C GLY A 283 -9.93 9.50 -5.08
N SER A 284 -11.16 9.23 -5.51
CA SER A 284 -11.48 8.22 -6.52
C SER A 284 -10.80 8.49 -7.86
N ILE A 285 -10.62 9.77 -8.23
CA ILE A 285 -9.91 10.15 -9.46
C ILE A 285 -8.49 9.58 -9.47
N TYR A 286 -7.78 9.59 -8.34
CA TYR A 286 -6.42 9.03 -8.27
C TYR A 286 -6.41 7.51 -8.47
N ILE A 287 -7.37 6.80 -7.88
CA ILE A 287 -7.49 5.35 -8.04
C ILE A 287 -7.85 5.02 -9.50
N VAL A 288 -8.83 5.72 -10.08
CA VAL A 288 -9.25 5.54 -11.47
C VAL A 288 -8.08 5.76 -12.42
N VAL A 289 -7.33 6.85 -12.26
CA VAL A 289 -6.14 7.11 -13.09
C VAL A 289 -5.08 6.03 -12.91
N GLY A 290 -4.83 5.59 -11.68
CA GLY A 290 -3.91 4.49 -11.42
C GLY A 290 -4.32 3.20 -12.12
N LEU A 291 -5.60 2.83 -12.04
CA LEU A 291 -6.15 1.65 -12.72
C LEU A 291 -6.08 1.78 -14.24
N LEU A 292 -6.36 2.96 -14.80
CA LEU A 292 -6.25 3.21 -16.25
C LEU A 292 -4.80 3.05 -16.73
N ILE A 293 -3.83 3.60 -15.99
CA ILE A 293 -2.41 3.42 -16.29
C ILE A 293 -2.03 1.94 -16.24
N ALA A 294 -2.45 1.22 -15.18
CA ALA A 294 -2.17 -0.19 -15.03
C ALA A 294 -2.77 -1.04 -16.16
N GLY A 295 -4.02 -0.76 -16.55
CA GLY A 295 -4.67 -1.44 -17.66
C GLY A 295 -4.04 -1.17 -19.02
N LEU A 296 -3.50 0.03 -19.25
CA LEU A 296 -2.84 0.38 -20.51
C LEU A 296 -1.43 -0.20 -20.64
N ILE A 297 -0.70 -0.33 -19.54
CA ILE A 297 0.66 -0.88 -19.52
C ILE A 297 0.63 -2.42 -19.48
N GLY A 298 -0.38 -3.01 -18.83
CA GLY A 298 -0.53 -4.45 -18.73
C GLY A 298 -1.29 -5.12 -19.87
N ALA A 299 -1.72 -4.36 -20.89
CA ALA A 299 -2.36 -4.87 -22.11
C ALA A 299 -1.33 -5.16 -23.20
#